data_AF-A0A0E2Z2S3-F1
#
_entry.id   AF-A0A0E2Z2S3-F1
#
_cell.length_a   1.000
_cell.length_b   1.000
_cell.length_c   1.000
_cell.angle_alpha   90.00
_cell.angle_beta   90.00
_cell.angle_gamma   90.00
#
_symmetry.space_group_name_H-M   'P 1'
#
loop_
_entity.id
_entity.type
_entity.pdbx_description
1 polymer ?
#
loop_
_entity_poly.entity_id
_entity_poly.type
_entity_poly.pdbx_seq_one_letter_code
_entity_poly.pdbx_strand_id
1 'polypeptide(L)' 'VRGTLVGFYVPDYMKEINVAKYHFHFLTADKEFGGHALGFNMINGTAYVSKINEVNIIP' A
#
# COMPACT_ATOMS: atom_id res chain seq x y z
N VAL A 1 -12.86 -2.46 -11.66
CA VAL A 1 -11.66 -2.51 -12.52
C VAL A 1 -10.75 -3.64 -12.06
N ARG A 2 -9.96 -4.25 -12.96
CA ARG A 2 -8.91 -5.21 -12.60
C ARG A 2 -7.58 -4.48 -12.48
N GLY A 3 -6.74 -4.86 -11.53
CA GLY A 3 -5.44 -4.24 -11.31
C GLY A 3 -4.76 -4.75 -10.06
N THR A 4 -3.71 -4.04 -9.66
CA THR A 4 -2.86 -4.40 -8.53
C THR A 4 -2.90 -3.30 -7.48
N LEU A 5 -3.09 -3.69 -6.22
CA LEU A 5 -2.92 -2.82 -5.06
C LEU A 5 -1.55 -3.10 -4.44
N VAL A 6 -0.78 -2.06 -4.15
CA VAL A 6 0.53 -2.15 -3.47
C VAL A 6 0.59 -1.12 -2.36
N GLY A 7 1.16 -1.50 -1.23
CA GLY A 7 1.29 -0.59 -0.10
C GLY A 7 1.93 -1.25 1.10
N PHE A 8 2.07 -0.46 2.16
CA PHE A 8 2.63 -0.90 3.43
C PHE A 8 1.72 -0.50 4.58
N TYR A 9 1.88 -1.22 5.69
CA TYR A 9 1.35 -0.81 6.98
C TYR A 9 2.51 -0.26 7.83
N VAL A 10 2.35 0.96 8.34
CA VAL A 10 3.29 1.58 9.27
C VAL A 10 2.65 1.63 10.66
N PRO A 11 3.29 1.09 11.71
CA PRO A 11 2.75 1.17 13.07
C PRO A 11 2.56 2.61 13.56
N ASP A 12 1.57 2.85 14.42
CA ASP A 12 1.22 4.19 14.91
C ASP A 12 2.39 4.92 15.61
N TYR A 13 3.32 4.20 16.24
CA TYR A 13 4.49 4.80 16.90
C TYR A 13 5.50 5.41 15.92
N MET A 14 5.41 5.12 14.61
CA MET A 14 6.30 5.66 13.57
C MET A 14 5.68 6.84 12.78
N LYS A 15 4.55 7.39 13.24
CA LYS A 15 3.79 8.44 12.52
C LYS A 15 4.57 9.73 12.21
N GLU A 16 5.62 10.02 12.97
CA GLU A 16 6.47 11.21 12.76
C GLU A 16 7.52 10.97 11.66
N ILE A 17 7.74 9.72 11.26
CA ILE A 17 8.72 9.31 10.24
C ILE A 17 8.01 9.04 8.90
N ASN A 18 6.79 8.50 8.92
CA ASN A 18 6.04 8.13 7.72
C ASN A 18 4.51 8.17 7.97
N VAL A 19 3.72 7.98 6.91
CA VAL A 19 2.26 7.85 6.97
C VAL A 19 1.89 6.59 7.76
N ALA A 20 1.35 6.79 8.96
CA ALA A 20 0.90 5.69 9.82
C ALA A 20 -0.27 4.92 9.19
N LYS A 21 -0.41 3.66 9.63
CA LYS A 21 -1.39 2.68 9.17
C LYS A 21 -1.19 2.32 7.70
N TYR A 22 -2.26 2.00 7.00
CA TYR A 22 -2.21 1.54 5.62
C TYR A 22 -2.01 2.70 4.65
N HIS A 23 -1.00 2.58 3.80
CA HIS A 23 -0.79 3.47 2.67
C HIS A 23 -0.74 2.64 1.38
N PHE A 24 -1.83 2.69 0.61
CA PHE A 24 -1.98 1.92 -0.62
C PHE A 24 -2.04 2.81 -1.87
N HIS A 25 -1.48 2.28 -2.95
CA HIS A 25 -1.63 2.78 -4.31
C HIS A 25 -2.23 1.67 -5.18
N PHE A 26 -2.91 2.06 -6.26
CA PHE A 26 -3.53 1.16 -7.21
C PHE A 26 -3.06 1.46 -8.64
N LEU A 27 -2.90 0.41 -9.45
CA LEU A 27 -2.62 0.49 -10.89
C LEU A 27 -3.55 -0.48 -11.64
N THR A 28 -4.22 0.02 -12.68
CA THR A 28 -5.05 -0.82 -13.56
C THR A 28 -4.20 -1.82 -14.34
N ALA A 29 -4.80 -2.95 -14.74
CA ALA A 29 -4.09 -4.01 -15.45
C ALA A 29 -3.54 -3.57 -16.82
N ASP A 30 -4.19 -2.61 -17.48
CA ASP A 30 -3.74 -1.98 -18.73
C ASP A 30 -2.67 -0.88 -18.49
N LYS A 31 -2.43 -0.49 -17.23
CA LYS A 31 -1.48 0.55 -16.78
C LYS A 31 -1.81 1.97 -17.23
N GLU A 32 -3.00 2.21 -17.75
CA GLU A 32 -3.43 3.55 -18.20
C GLU A 32 -3.91 4.42 -17.04
N PHE A 33 -4.34 3.82 -15.91
CA PHE A 33 -4.86 4.54 -14.75
C PHE A 33 -4.28 4.02 -13.44
N GLY A 34 -3.97 4.94 -12.54
CA GLY A 34 -3.50 4.60 -11.20
C GLY A 34 -3.48 5.80 -10.26
N GLY A 35 -3.12 5.55 -9.00
CA GLY A 35 -2.96 6.61 -8.01
C GLY A 35 -3.09 6.14 -6.56
N HIS A 36 -3.14 7.11 -5.65
CA HIS A 36 -3.33 6.87 -4.23
C HIS A 36 -4.75 6.33 -3.96
N ALA A 37 -4.85 5.24 -3.21
CA ALA A 37 -6.12 4.60 -2.89
C ALA A 37 -6.69 5.14 -1.57
N LEU A 38 -7.79 5.89 -1.66
CA LEU A 38 -8.54 6.35 -0.48
C LEU A 38 -9.43 5.26 0.14
N GLY A 39 -9.75 4.24 -0.65
CA GLY A 39 -10.56 3.10 -0.25
C GLY A 39 -10.78 2.15 -1.43
N PHE A 40 -11.10 0.90 -1.15
CA PHE A 40 -11.41 -0.10 -2.17
C PHE A 40 -12.32 -1.19 -1.59
N ASN A 41 -13.07 -1.85 -2.48
CA ASN A 41 -13.77 -3.10 -2.19
C ASN A 41 -13.23 -4.17 -3.14
N MET A 42 -12.64 -5.23 -2.58
CA MET A 42 -12.12 -6.35 -3.37
C MET A 42 -13.20 -7.41 -3.54
N ILE A 43 -13.64 -7.63 -4.78
CA ILE A 43 -14.62 -8.69 -5.10
C ILE A 43 -13.93 -10.06 -5.16
N ASN A 44 -12.78 -10.14 -5.83
CA ASN A 44 -11.95 -11.34 -5.93
C ASN A 44 -10.49 -10.95 -6.18
N GLY A 45 -9.55 -11.62 -5.52
CA GLY A 45 -8.12 -11.35 -5.65
C GLY A 45 -7.29 -12.25 -4.74
N THR A 46 -5.98 -12.16 -4.87
CA THR A 46 -5.02 -12.83 -3.98
C THR A 46 -4.17 -11.76 -3.30
N ALA A 47 -3.97 -11.89 -1.99
CA ALA A 47 -3.14 -10.99 -1.22
C ALA A 47 -1.87 -11.70 -0.77
N TYR A 48 -0.74 -10.99 -0.87
CA TYR A 48 0.54 -11.41 -0.32
C TYR A 48 0.96 -10.39 0.72
N VAL A 49 1.39 -10.86 1.90
CA VAL A 49 1.82 -10.01 3.00
C VAL A 49 3.17 -10.50 3.48
N SER A 50 4.08 -9.56 3.71
CA SER A 50 5.40 -9.84 4.28
C SER A 50 5.65 -8.91 5.46
N LYS A 51 6.12 -9.46 6.58
CA LYS A 51 6.51 -8.67 7.75
C LYS A 51 7.91 -8.11 7.49
N ILE A 52 8.02 -6.78 7.58
CA ILE A 52 9.30 -6.08 7.53
C ILE A 52 9.71 -5.77 8.98
N ASN A 53 10.90 -6.19 9.38
CA ASN A 53 11.42 -5.99 10.75
C ASN A 53 12.48 -4.89 10.84
N GLU A 54 12.92 -4.34 9.70
CA GLU A 54 13.95 -3.31 9.62
C GLU A 54 13.53 -2.24 8.61
N VAL A 55 13.71 -0.97 8.99
CA VAL A 55 13.50 0.18 8.11
C VAL A 55 14.78 0.99 8.10
N ASN A 56 15.32 1.22 6.91
CA ASN A 56 16.48 2.08 6.71
C ASN A 56 15.99 3.50 6.42
N ILE A 57 16.31 4.43 7.31
CA ILE A 57 15.96 5.86 7.16
C ILE A 57 17.22 6.57 6.69
N ILE A 58 17.16 7.13 5.48
CA ILE A 58 18.25 7.89 4.87
C ILE A 58 17.90 9.38 5.00
N PRO A 59 18.76 10.22 5.60
CA PRO A 59 18.58 11.66 5.66
C PRO A 59 18.53 12.35 4.29
#